data_AF-A0A8C7LKI8-F1
#
_entry.id   AF-A0A8C7LKI8-F1
#
_cell.length_a   1.000
_cell.length_b   1.000
_cell.length_c   1.000
_cell.angle_alpha   90.00
_cell.angle_beta   90.00
_cell.angle_gamma   90.00
#
_symmetry.space_group_name_H-M   'P 1'
#
loop_
_entity.id
_entity.type
_entity.pdbx_description
1 polymer ?
#
loop_
_entity_poly.entity_id
_entity_poly.type
_entity_poly.pdbx_seq_one_letter_code
_entity_poly.pdbx_strand_id
1 'polypeptide(L)'
;MTNQVSEFPTERTFQYQHSLPPLPVPSLEGSLAKYLDAVRPFATEEEYHVTAAVVKRFGEGIGKDLHQKLLQRARTRRNWLEEWWLDAAYLELRYPSQLNVNFGGPAPYLEHCWPPTEGVQLQRTSISMWHTLQYWDLLRTERLDPHKAGNVVLDMDQFRMLFCTCKVPGVTKDTIINYFKTESEGPCPSHVVVMCKGRFFSFDAVCDGHILTPPELLRQLTHVKQCCEGEPAGDGVAALTSEERTLWAKAREYLIGIDPANKTILETIQSSLFVVSLDDAKPYATSENYTPVTREALTGDPTIRWGDKSYNSLSFADGTFGSNCDHAPYDAMVLVTQGYYVDQQLKATDGKWKGSETVRPMPLPEELVFTVDDRVRSDVAHAKQQYFETTQDLQVVCYAFTSFGKAAIKQRKLHPDTFIQLALQLAYYRQHGRLGSCYETAMTRRFYHGRTETMRPCTLEAQNWCHTMLLPAASAEAKRKALLLAFNKHNKLMAEAQNGKGFDRHLLGLYLIAKEEGLPMPDLFTDPLYSKRCVFVIVCVCVSVCVCVCVCVCVFMVCVICVCSLSSGGGGNFTLSTSLVGYTTVLGAVAPMVHHGYGFFYRIGDDRWAITHPHTDPTQHHPQFDQ
;
A
#
# COMPACT_ATOMS: atom_id res chain seq x y z
N MET A 1 42.97 12.22 31.92
CA MET A 1 41.80 13.10 31.68
C MET A 1 40.67 12.23 31.18
N THR A 2 39.46 12.42 31.68
CA THR A 2 38.27 11.67 31.24
C THR A 2 37.78 12.22 29.92
N ASN A 3 37.80 11.42 28.86
CA ASN A 3 37.10 11.77 27.62
C ASN A 3 35.60 11.69 27.88
N GLN A 4 34.94 12.84 28.00
CA GLN A 4 33.49 12.92 27.85
C GLN A 4 33.17 12.57 26.40
N VAL A 5 32.71 11.35 26.15
CA VAL A 5 31.94 11.06 24.94
C VAL A 5 30.70 11.94 25.01
N SER A 6 30.51 12.81 24.03
CA SER A 6 29.33 13.67 23.98
C SER A 6 28.11 12.83 23.61
N GLU A 7 27.40 12.34 24.62
CA GLU A 7 26.07 11.75 24.49
C GLU A 7 25.09 12.82 23.99
N PHE A 8 25.04 13.00 22.67
CA PHE A 8 23.85 13.54 22.02
C PHE A 8 22.70 12.58 22.33
N PRO A 9 21.59 13.03 22.96
CA PRO A 9 20.47 12.15 23.26
C PRO A 9 19.90 11.62 21.93
N THR A 10 19.98 10.31 21.73
CA THR A 10 19.48 9.65 20.52
C THR A 10 17.97 9.87 20.41
N GLU A 11 17.51 10.31 19.24
CA GLU A 11 16.10 10.63 19.03
C GLU A 11 15.26 9.35 19.01
N ARG A 12 14.33 9.20 19.98
CA ARG A 12 13.40 8.06 20.03
C ARG A 12 12.41 8.11 18.87
N THR A 13 12.16 6.97 18.23
CA THR A 13 11.30 6.82 17.02
C THR A 13 10.00 7.62 17.07
N PHE A 14 9.27 7.58 18.20
CA PHE A 14 7.94 8.18 18.33
C PHE A 14 7.92 9.52 19.09
N GLN A 15 9.07 10.08 19.50
CA GLN A 15 9.12 11.22 20.44
C GLN A 15 8.42 12.48 19.94
N TYR A 16 8.25 12.62 18.62
CA TYR A 16 7.60 13.78 18.00
C TYR A 16 6.10 13.61 17.75
N GLN A 17 5.50 12.43 17.97
CA GLN A 17 4.08 12.17 17.65
C GLN A 17 3.11 13.16 18.34
N HIS A 18 3.42 13.61 19.56
CA HIS A 18 2.62 14.61 20.27
C HIS A 18 2.81 16.05 19.74
N SER A 19 3.93 16.33 19.10
CA SER A 19 4.30 17.67 18.58
C SER A 19 3.87 17.92 17.13
N LEU A 20 3.45 16.88 16.40
CA LEU A 20 2.98 17.01 15.02
C LEU A 20 1.71 17.90 14.92
N PRO A 21 1.61 18.79 13.92
CA PRO A 21 0.42 19.60 13.72
C PRO A 21 -0.78 18.72 13.37
N PRO A 22 -2.02 19.14 13.72
CA PRO A 22 -3.22 18.44 13.31
C PRO A 22 -3.40 18.51 11.78
N LEU A 23 -4.08 17.51 11.20
CA LEU A 23 -4.45 17.54 9.79
C LEU A 23 -5.40 18.73 9.54
N PRO A 24 -5.05 19.70 8.67
CA PRO A 24 -5.90 20.86 8.46
C PRO A 24 -7.21 20.45 7.80
N VAL A 25 -8.32 21.07 8.21
CA VAL A 25 -9.48 21.22 7.32
C VAL A 25 -9.16 22.40 6.42
N PRO A 26 -9.03 22.22 5.10
CA PRO A 26 -8.73 23.32 4.22
C PRO A 26 -10.08 24.00 3.81
N SER A 27 -10.07 25.27 3.35
CA SER A 27 -11.22 26.24 3.39
C SER A 27 -12.52 25.92 2.59
N LEU A 28 -13.34 26.96 2.27
CA LEU A 28 -14.58 26.87 1.46
C LEU A 28 -14.47 27.25 -0.05
N GLU A 29 -13.58 28.17 -0.45
CA GLU A 29 -13.36 28.52 -1.87
C GLU A 29 -12.59 27.46 -2.71
N GLY A 30 -11.24 27.48 -2.70
CA GLY A 30 -10.35 26.99 -3.75
C GLY A 30 -10.31 25.49 -4.12
N SER A 31 -11.23 24.64 -3.67
CA SER A 31 -11.24 23.20 -4.02
C SER A 31 -12.39 22.84 -4.91
N LEU A 32 -13.45 23.64 -4.87
CA LEU A 32 -14.36 23.73 -6.00
C LEU A 32 -13.61 24.28 -7.22
N ALA A 33 -12.69 25.25 -7.02
CA ALA A 33 -11.78 25.68 -8.07
C ALA A 33 -10.84 24.55 -8.55
N LYS A 34 -10.17 23.80 -7.65
CA LYS A 34 -9.29 22.68 -8.06
C LYS A 34 -10.05 21.48 -8.64
N TYR A 35 -11.23 21.17 -8.12
CA TYR A 35 -12.10 20.15 -8.70
C TYR A 35 -12.50 20.53 -10.13
N LEU A 36 -12.92 21.78 -10.37
CA LEU A 36 -13.22 22.27 -11.72
C LEU A 36 -12.00 22.20 -12.64
N ASP A 37 -10.83 22.68 -12.21
CA ASP A 37 -9.55 22.57 -12.94
C ASP A 37 -9.18 21.11 -13.26
N ALA A 38 -9.51 20.17 -12.37
CA ALA A 38 -9.22 18.74 -12.53
C ALA A 38 -10.24 17.95 -13.38
N VAL A 39 -11.51 18.36 -13.45
CA VAL A 39 -12.49 17.72 -14.37
C VAL A 39 -12.42 18.30 -15.78
N ARG A 40 -11.94 19.54 -15.93
CA ARG A 40 -11.87 20.27 -17.20
C ARG A 40 -11.19 19.51 -18.36
N PRO A 41 -10.13 18.70 -18.19
CA PRO A 41 -9.53 17.91 -19.29
C PRO A 41 -10.43 16.80 -19.84
N PHE A 42 -11.50 16.41 -19.14
CA PHE A 42 -12.41 15.32 -19.52
C PHE A 42 -13.78 15.80 -20.00
N ALA A 43 -14.07 17.09 -19.88
CA ALA A 43 -15.40 17.66 -20.06
C ALA A 43 -15.56 18.31 -21.43
N THR A 44 -16.74 18.15 -22.03
CA THR A 44 -17.23 19.11 -23.03
C THR A 44 -17.49 20.48 -22.38
N GLU A 45 -17.60 21.55 -23.18
CA GLU A 45 -18.00 22.87 -22.66
C GLU A 45 -19.37 22.82 -21.97
N GLU A 46 -20.30 22.02 -22.51
CA GLU A 46 -21.65 21.83 -22.00
C GLU A 46 -21.66 21.11 -20.65
N GLU A 47 -20.97 19.96 -20.53
CA GLU A 47 -20.78 19.27 -19.25
C GLU A 47 -20.07 20.19 -18.24
N TYR A 48 -19.03 20.90 -18.65
CA TYR A 48 -18.30 21.81 -17.76
C TYR A 48 -19.16 22.98 -17.28
N HIS A 49 -20.03 23.56 -18.12
CA HIS A 49 -20.96 24.59 -17.70
C HIS A 49 -22.02 24.07 -16.72
N VAL A 50 -22.54 22.84 -16.93
CA VAL A 50 -23.44 22.18 -15.98
C VAL A 50 -22.73 21.95 -14.64
N THR A 51 -21.55 21.34 -14.64
CA THR A 51 -20.76 21.09 -13.43
C THR A 51 -20.33 22.39 -12.75
N ALA A 52 -19.98 23.45 -13.48
CA ALA A 52 -19.68 24.76 -12.90
C ALA A 52 -20.92 25.38 -12.24
N ALA A 53 -22.12 25.20 -12.81
CA ALA A 53 -23.37 25.65 -12.21
C ALA A 53 -23.76 24.80 -10.98
N VAL A 54 -23.55 23.47 -11.01
CA VAL A 54 -23.64 22.57 -9.85
C VAL A 54 -22.70 23.09 -8.76
N VAL A 55 -21.40 23.13 -9.05
CA VAL A 55 -20.33 23.60 -8.17
C VAL A 55 -20.58 25.00 -7.61
N LYS A 56 -21.22 25.92 -8.35
CA LYS A 56 -21.59 27.23 -7.81
C LYS A 56 -22.73 27.13 -6.79
N ARG A 57 -23.84 26.45 -7.11
CA ARG A 57 -24.91 26.17 -6.12
C ARG A 57 -24.34 25.46 -4.90
N PHE A 58 -23.36 24.58 -5.14
CA PHE A 58 -22.58 23.86 -4.15
C PHE A 58 -21.88 24.88 -3.21
N GLY A 59 -20.98 25.71 -3.74
CA GLY A 59 -20.25 26.74 -2.96
C GLY A 59 -21.13 27.74 -2.21
N GLU A 60 -22.33 28.02 -2.72
CA GLU A 60 -23.20 29.09 -2.19
C GLU A 60 -24.25 28.63 -1.19
N GLY A 61 -24.68 27.36 -1.21
CA GLY A 61 -25.75 26.85 -0.34
C GLY A 61 -25.26 26.17 0.93
N ILE A 62 -25.90 25.03 1.21
CA ILE A 62 -25.61 23.99 2.21
C ILE A 62 -24.13 23.51 2.20
N GLY A 63 -23.35 23.94 1.22
CA GLY A 63 -21.89 23.91 1.17
C GLY A 63 -21.19 24.49 2.37
N LYS A 64 -21.70 25.61 2.85
CA LYS A 64 -21.22 26.24 4.06
C LYS A 64 -21.48 25.33 5.26
N ASP A 65 -22.65 24.71 5.31
CA ASP A 65 -23.17 24.06 6.52
C ASP A 65 -22.38 22.80 6.89
N LEU A 66 -22.27 21.79 6.00
CA LEU A 66 -21.48 20.61 6.38
C LEU A 66 -19.95 20.85 6.32
N HIS A 67 -19.48 21.94 5.69
CA HIS A 67 -18.09 22.40 5.88
C HIS A 67 -17.87 22.96 7.29
N GLN A 68 -18.83 23.72 7.85
CA GLN A 68 -18.80 24.08 9.26
C GLN A 68 -18.90 22.85 10.17
N LYS A 69 -19.68 21.82 9.80
CA LYS A 69 -19.67 20.53 10.53
C LYS A 69 -18.30 19.85 10.49
N LEU A 70 -17.59 19.88 9.36
CA LEU A 70 -16.24 19.32 9.30
C LEU A 70 -15.21 20.14 10.10
N LEU A 71 -15.27 21.47 10.03
CA LEU A 71 -14.49 22.36 10.89
C LEU A 71 -14.76 22.06 12.38
N GLN A 72 -16.01 21.76 12.74
CA GLN A 72 -16.37 21.35 14.10
C GLN A 72 -15.81 19.96 14.47
N ARG A 73 -15.87 18.97 13.58
CA ARG A 73 -15.24 17.64 13.78
C ARG A 73 -13.74 17.77 14.04
N ALA A 74 -13.06 18.62 13.28
CA ALA A 74 -11.61 18.87 13.41
C ALA A 74 -11.20 19.68 14.65
N ARG A 75 -12.12 20.40 15.32
CA ARG A 75 -11.84 21.00 16.64
C ARG A 75 -11.65 19.95 17.75
N THR A 76 -12.18 18.74 17.56
CA THR A 76 -12.17 17.66 18.57
C THR A 76 -11.22 16.50 18.24
N ARG A 77 -10.53 16.55 17.10
CA ARG A 77 -9.67 15.47 16.60
C ARG A 77 -8.39 16.05 16.01
N ARG A 78 -7.22 15.53 16.39
CA ARG A 78 -5.93 15.91 15.77
C ARG A 78 -5.85 15.49 14.30
N ASN A 79 -6.54 14.40 13.94
CA ASN A 79 -6.79 14.04 12.55
C ASN A 79 -8.29 13.79 12.36
N TRP A 80 -8.95 14.61 11.54
CA TRP A 80 -10.40 14.50 11.31
C TRP A 80 -10.76 13.37 10.33
N LEU A 81 -9.79 12.93 9.52
CA LEU A 81 -9.94 12.03 8.38
C LEU A 81 -9.61 10.58 8.71
N GLU A 82 -8.67 10.33 9.63
CA GLU A 82 -8.08 9.02 9.95
C GLU A 82 -9.09 7.86 10.05
N GLU A 83 -10.01 7.93 11.01
CA GLU A 83 -11.13 7.01 11.24
C GLU A 83 -11.94 6.73 9.95
N TRP A 84 -12.35 7.79 9.26
CA TRP A 84 -13.13 7.72 8.03
C TRP A 84 -12.36 7.15 6.84
N TRP A 85 -11.06 7.42 6.73
CA TRP A 85 -10.24 6.89 5.64
C TRP A 85 -9.95 5.40 5.83
N LEU A 86 -9.65 4.99 7.07
CA LEU A 86 -9.49 3.57 7.42
C LEU A 86 -10.78 2.79 7.17
N ASP A 87 -11.91 3.29 7.69
CA ASP A 87 -13.22 2.66 7.50
C ASP A 87 -13.61 2.63 6.02
N ALA A 88 -13.82 3.80 5.43
CA ALA A 88 -14.51 3.88 4.14
C ALA A 88 -13.65 3.33 2.99
N ALA A 89 -12.34 3.59 2.98
CA ALA A 89 -11.45 3.18 1.89
C ALA A 89 -10.83 1.78 2.05
N TYR A 90 -11.08 1.08 3.17
CA TYR A 90 -10.56 -0.27 3.39
C TYR A 90 -11.51 -1.19 4.14
N LEU A 91 -11.95 -0.84 5.36
CA LEU A 91 -12.66 -1.79 6.23
C LEU A 91 -14.14 -1.98 5.86
N GLU A 92 -14.82 -0.97 5.30
CA GLU A 92 -16.19 -1.08 4.77
C GLU A 92 -16.22 -1.78 3.40
N LEU A 93 -15.09 -1.87 2.68
CA LEU A 93 -15.03 -2.53 1.39
C LEU A 93 -15.25 -4.05 1.53
N ARG A 94 -16.00 -4.63 0.60
CA ARG A 94 -16.51 -6.01 0.69
C ARG A 94 -15.85 -6.98 -0.30
N TYR A 95 -15.36 -6.48 -1.43
CA TYR A 95 -14.67 -7.32 -2.43
C TYR A 95 -13.35 -7.94 -1.90
N PRO A 96 -12.83 -9.02 -2.50
CA PRO A 96 -11.68 -9.75 -1.96
C PRO A 96 -10.40 -8.91 -1.84
N SER A 97 -9.96 -8.62 -0.61
CA SER A 97 -8.89 -7.64 -0.38
C SER A 97 -7.48 -8.15 -0.70
N GLN A 98 -7.22 -9.46 -0.57
CA GLN A 98 -5.89 -10.04 -0.76
C GLN A 98 -5.30 -9.78 -2.16
N LEU A 99 -6.14 -9.76 -3.18
CA LEU A 99 -5.75 -9.44 -4.56
C LEU A 99 -5.94 -7.95 -4.88
N ASN A 100 -7.08 -7.39 -4.46
CA ASN A 100 -7.59 -6.12 -4.98
C ASN A 100 -7.31 -4.88 -4.07
N VAL A 101 -6.62 -5.06 -2.95
CA VAL A 101 -6.31 -3.97 -1.99
C VAL A 101 -4.89 -4.09 -1.42
N ASN A 102 -4.45 -5.30 -1.08
CA ASN A 102 -3.11 -5.54 -0.55
C ASN A 102 -2.03 -5.14 -1.56
N PHE A 103 -0.93 -4.56 -1.09
CA PHE A 103 0.27 -4.36 -1.91
C PHE A 103 1.22 -5.54 -1.77
N GLY A 104 1.83 -5.91 -2.90
CA GLY A 104 2.84 -6.96 -2.97
C GLY A 104 4.01 -6.55 -3.87
N GLY A 105 5.17 -7.17 -3.68
CA GLY A 105 6.36 -6.78 -4.43
C GLY A 105 7.59 -7.67 -4.22
N PRO A 106 8.56 -7.59 -5.14
CA PRO A 106 9.81 -8.31 -5.07
C PRO A 106 10.77 -7.68 -4.06
N ALA A 107 11.49 -8.51 -3.30
CA ALA A 107 12.64 -8.04 -2.54
C ALA A 107 13.86 -7.85 -3.47
N PRO A 108 14.67 -6.78 -3.28
CA PRO A 108 15.73 -6.41 -4.23
C PRO A 108 17.04 -7.23 -4.12
N TYR A 109 17.05 -8.31 -3.34
CA TYR A 109 18.28 -9.01 -2.96
C TYR A 109 18.99 -9.69 -4.15
N LEU A 110 18.27 -9.93 -5.24
CA LEU A 110 18.81 -10.47 -6.49
C LEU A 110 19.59 -9.44 -7.34
N GLU A 111 19.58 -8.15 -6.99
CA GLU A 111 20.45 -7.14 -7.62
C GLU A 111 21.92 -7.25 -7.20
N HIS A 112 22.25 -8.08 -6.20
CA HIS A 112 23.60 -8.16 -5.64
C HIS A 112 23.94 -9.55 -5.06
N CYS A 113 23.50 -9.88 -3.85
CA CYS A 113 24.02 -11.04 -3.11
C CYS A 113 23.30 -12.36 -3.41
N TRP A 114 22.01 -12.31 -3.77
CA TRP A 114 21.13 -13.49 -3.82
C TRP A 114 20.38 -13.62 -5.17
N PRO A 115 21.08 -13.92 -6.28
CA PRO A 115 20.43 -14.30 -7.54
C PRO A 115 19.61 -15.61 -7.37
N PRO A 116 18.66 -15.93 -8.26
CA PRO A 116 17.92 -17.19 -8.19
C PRO A 116 18.85 -18.41 -8.10
N THR A 117 18.60 -19.29 -7.15
CA THR A 117 19.41 -20.48 -6.85
C THR A 117 18.55 -21.46 -6.06
N GLU A 118 18.44 -22.70 -6.50
CA GLU A 118 17.66 -23.71 -5.78
C GLU A 118 18.38 -24.23 -4.53
N GLY A 119 17.63 -24.79 -3.59
CA GLY A 119 18.18 -25.42 -2.37
C GLY A 119 18.66 -24.45 -1.28
N VAL A 120 18.75 -23.15 -1.55
CA VAL A 120 19.17 -22.12 -0.57
C VAL A 120 18.00 -21.36 0.08
N GLN A 121 16.74 -21.72 -0.22
CA GLN A 121 15.52 -21.10 0.32
C GLN A 121 15.58 -20.90 1.83
N LEU A 122 15.71 -21.98 2.61
CA LEU A 122 15.68 -21.94 4.08
C LEU A 122 16.87 -21.14 4.66
N GLN A 123 18.06 -21.29 4.06
CA GLN A 123 19.26 -20.57 4.49
C GLN A 123 19.10 -19.06 4.32
N ARG A 124 18.68 -18.60 3.13
CA ARG A 124 18.42 -17.17 2.88
C ARG A 124 17.28 -16.65 3.76
N THR A 125 16.24 -17.46 3.97
CA THR A 125 15.09 -17.10 4.82
C THR A 125 15.53 -16.88 6.26
N SER A 126 16.39 -17.72 6.81
CA SER A 126 16.92 -17.55 8.16
C SER A 126 17.69 -16.22 8.35
N ILE A 127 18.46 -15.79 7.35
CA ILE A 127 19.21 -14.52 7.36
C ILE A 127 18.27 -13.32 7.15
N SER A 128 17.29 -13.44 6.25
CA SER A 128 16.27 -12.41 6.00
C SER A 128 15.36 -12.19 7.22
N MET A 129 14.94 -13.28 7.88
CA MET A 129 14.20 -13.23 9.14
C MET A 129 15.04 -12.60 10.26
N TRP A 130 16.32 -12.97 10.42
CA TRP A 130 17.21 -12.35 11.40
C TRP A 130 17.26 -10.81 11.25
N HIS A 131 17.52 -10.30 10.05
CA HIS A 131 17.54 -8.85 9.82
C HIS A 131 16.15 -8.20 9.97
N THR A 132 15.07 -8.92 9.66
CA THR A 132 13.70 -8.46 9.92
C THR A 132 13.41 -8.34 11.42
N LEU A 133 13.89 -9.29 12.22
CA LEU A 133 13.76 -9.29 13.68
C LEU A 133 14.64 -8.21 14.33
N GLN A 134 15.83 -7.94 13.78
CA GLN A 134 16.62 -6.76 14.17
C GLN A 134 15.88 -5.44 13.89
N TYR A 135 15.09 -5.36 12.82
CA TYR A 135 14.25 -4.18 12.54
C TYR A 135 13.05 -4.06 13.49
N TRP A 136 12.44 -5.17 13.89
CA TRP A 136 11.44 -5.20 14.97
C TRP A 136 12.02 -4.71 16.30
N ASP A 137 13.21 -5.18 16.67
CA ASP A 137 13.90 -4.73 17.88
C ASP A 137 14.23 -3.23 17.84
N LEU A 138 14.71 -2.70 16.70
CA LEU A 138 14.91 -1.26 16.52
C LEU A 138 13.62 -0.45 16.71
N LEU A 139 12.47 -0.93 16.25
CA LEU A 139 11.18 -0.28 16.51
C LEU A 139 10.72 -0.43 17.97
N ARG A 140 10.87 -1.61 18.56
CA ARG A 140 10.44 -1.92 19.93
C ARG A 140 11.25 -1.15 20.97
N THR A 141 12.56 -1.04 20.77
CA THR A 141 13.48 -0.24 21.61
C THR A 141 13.49 1.25 21.25
N GLU A 142 12.68 1.68 20.27
CA GLU A 142 12.57 3.05 19.76
C GLU A 142 13.88 3.66 19.24
N ARG A 143 14.77 2.79 18.71
CA ARG A 143 16.09 3.13 18.13
C ARG A 143 16.07 3.30 16.60
N LEU A 144 14.89 3.34 15.97
CA LEU A 144 14.74 3.74 14.57
C LEU A 144 14.64 5.26 14.46
N ASP A 145 15.52 5.89 13.68
CA ASP A 145 15.56 7.35 13.50
C ASP A 145 14.19 7.92 13.04
N PRO A 146 13.66 8.98 13.69
CA PRO A 146 12.44 9.66 13.23
C PRO A 146 12.60 10.24 11.83
N HIS A 147 11.71 9.87 10.89
CA HIS A 147 11.79 10.32 9.50
C HIS A 147 11.61 11.84 9.39
N LYS A 148 12.39 12.49 8.51
CA LYS A 148 12.41 13.95 8.31
C LYS A 148 12.43 14.32 6.83
N ALA A 149 11.73 15.41 6.48
CA ALA A 149 11.69 16.00 5.14
C ALA A 149 12.34 17.40 5.17
N GLY A 150 13.65 17.46 4.93
CA GLY A 150 14.47 18.58 5.38
C GLY A 150 14.46 18.62 6.92
N ASN A 151 14.16 19.78 7.51
CA ASN A 151 14.05 19.92 8.97
C ASN A 151 12.62 19.62 9.50
N VAL A 152 11.67 19.24 8.65
CA VAL A 152 10.29 18.92 9.04
C VAL A 152 10.20 17.45 9.46
N VAL A 153 9.89 17.17 10.71
CA VAL A 153 9.63 15.80 11.18
C VAL A 153 8.36 15.25 10.52
N LEU A 154 8.38 13.96 10.20
CA LEU A 154 7.24 13.21 9.66
C LEU A 154 6.67 12.25 10.71
N ASP A 155 5.37 12.00 10.59
CA ASP A 155 4.64 11.01 11.36
C ASP A 155 5.23 9.60 11.23
N MET A 156 5.34 8.91 12.36
CA MET A 156 5.89 7.56 12.46
C MET A 156 4.85 6.51 12.93
N ASP A 157 3.58 6.86 13.14
CA ASP A 157 2.62 5.94 13.77
C ASP A 157 2.41 4.66 12.96
N GLN A 158 2.38 4.80 11.63
CA GLN A 158 2.29 3.69 10.68
C GLN A 158 3.33 2.57 10.92
N PHE A 159 4.49 2.86 11.51
CA PHE A 159 5.51 1.85 11.80
C PHE A 159 5.08 0.87 12.92
N ARG A 160 4.17 1.29 13.80
CA ARG A 160 3.54 0.40 14.79
C ARG A 160 2.72 -0.71 14.15
N MET A 161 2.27 -0.50 12.92
CA MET A 161 1.38 -1.41 12.19
C MET A 161 2.12 -2.47 11.38
N LEU A 162 3.46 -2.41 11.31
CA LEU A 162 4.25 -3.36 10.53
C LEU A 162 4.20 -4.77 11.14
N PHE A 163 4.48 -4.85 12.43
CA PHE A 163 4.57 -6.09 13.19
C PHE A 163 3.33 -6.30 14.07
N CYS A 164 3.07 -7.53 14.49
CA CYS A 164 2.02 -7.87 15.46
C CYS A 164 0.64 -7.28 15.12
N THR A 165 0.34 -7.13 13.82
CA THR A 165 -0.87 -6.48 13.34
C THR A 165 -1.58 -7.38 12.34
N CYS A 166 -2.90 -7.45 12.43
CA CYS A 166 -3.72 -8.25 11.55
C CYS A 166 -5.12 -7.62 11.42
N LYS A 167 -5.67 -7.68 10.21
CA LYS A 167 -7.09 -7.48 9.98
C LYS A 167 -7.88 -8.68 10.51
N VAL A 168 -9.13 -8.44 10.86
CA VAL A 168 -10.11 -9.46 11.20
C VAL A 168 -11.38 -9.14 10.41
N PRO A 169 -11.92 -10.10 9.62
CA PRO A 169 -13.12 -9.87 8.83
C PRO A 169 -14.32 -9.67 9.76
N GLY A 170 -15.23 -8.80 9.35
CA GLY A 170 -16.54 -8.63 9.98
C GLY A 170 -17.62 -8.53 8.91
N VAL A 171 -18.86 -8.90 9.24
CA VAL A 171 -19.94 -9.06 8.24
C VAL A 171 -20.16 -7.78 7.41
N THR A 172 -20.25 -6.61 8.03
CA THR A 172 -20.45 -5.33 7.32
C THR A 172 -19.22 -4.43 7.29
N LYS A 173 -18.29 -4.62 8.23
CA LYS A 173 -17.04 -3.86 8.34
C LYS A 173 -15.98 -4.72 9.02
N ASP A 174 -14.78 -4.72 8.46
CA ASP A 174 -13.61 -5.38 9.05
C ASP A 174 -13.04 -4.56 10.22
N THR A 175 -12.06 -5.12 10.94
CA THR A 175 -11.34 -4.42 12.01
C THR A 175 -9.84 -4.66 11.92
N ILE A 176 -9.03 -3.69 12.37
CA ILE A 176 -7.59 -3.88 12.58
C ILE A 176 -7.35 -4.16 14.06
N ILE A 177 -6.59 -5.22 14.36
CA ILE A 177 -6.06 -5.47 15.70
C ILE A 177 -4.53 -5.34 15.63
N ASN A 178 -3.99 -4.44 16.45
CA ASN A 178 -2.55 -4.26 16.64
C ASN A 178 -2.16 -4.64 18.07
N TYR A 179 -1.23 -5.58 18.19
CA TYR A 179 -0.66 -6.09 19.44
C TYR A 179 0.78 -5.59 19.68
N PHE A 180 1.38 -4.84 18.75
CA PHE A 180 2.72 -4.25 18.88
C PHE A 180 2.78 -3.22 20.01
N LYS A 181 3.86 -3.28 20.78
CA LYS A 181 4.21 -2.28 21.80
C LYS A 181 5.71 -2.04 21.84
N THR A 182 6.10 -0.80 22.07
CA THR A 182 7.49 -0.49 22.44
C THR A 182 7.79 -1.02 23.85
N GLU A 183 9.07 -1.07 24.24
CA GLU A 183 9.43 -1.44 25.62
C GLU A 183 8.83 -0.50 26.65
N SER A 184 8.69 0.78 26.33
CA SER A 184 8.08 1.78 27.22
C SER A 184 6.55 1.66 27.33
N GLU A 185 5.92 0.84 26.46
CA GLU A 185 4.49 0.51 26.46
C GLU A 185 4.20 -0.90 27.02
N GLY A 186 5.24 -1.71 27.21
CA GLY A 186 5.18 -3.00 27.92
C GLY A 186 5.44 -4.23 27.04
N PRO A 187 4.75 -5.37 27.28
CA PRO A 187 4.97 -6.61 26.53
C PRO A 187 4.39 -6.53 25.12
N CYS A 188 5.13 -7.09 24.16
CA CYS A 188 4.77 -7.30 22.76
C CYS A 188 4.94 -8.79 22.46
N PRO A 189 4.10 -9.43 21.62
CA PRO A 189 4.35 -10.78 21.16
C PRO A 189 5.72 -10.93 20.49
N SER A 190 6.33 -12.10 20.61
CA SER A 190 7.68 -12.43 20.13
C SER A 190 7.71 -13.61 19.14
N HIS A 191 6.56 -14.24 18.86
CA HIS A 191 6.46 -15.39 17.98
C HIS A 191 6.27 -15.02 16.51
N VAL A 192 6.76 -15.88 15.62
CA VAL A 192 6.49 -15.84 14.17
C VAL A 192 5.59 -17.01 13.80
N VAL A 193 4.82 -16.84 12.73
CA VAL A 193 4.08 -17.96 12.11
C VAL A 193 4.68 -18.27 10.74
N VAL A 194 4.98 -19.55 10.52
CA VAL A 194 5.47 -20.08 9.24
C VAL A 194 4.37 -20.92 8.59
N MET A 195 4.13 -20.70 7.31
CA MET A 195 3.15 -21.40 6.49
C MET A 195 3.86 -22.21 5.41
N CYS A 196 3.48 -23.48 5.24
CA CYS A 196 4.03 -24.36 4.21
C CYS A 196 2.98 -25.43 3.84
N LYS A 197 2.75 -25.66 2.54
CA LYS A 197 1.78 -26.64 2.00
C LYS A 197 0.44 -26.72 2.76
N GLY A 198 -0.21 -25.58 2.97
CA GLY A 198 -1.51 -25.48 3.66
C GLY A 198 -1.50 -25.71 5.18
N ARG A 199 -0.32 -25.90 5.79
CA ARG A 199 -0.10 -26.10 7.24
C ARG A 199 0.55 -24.86 7.89
N PHE A 200 0.42 -24.76 9.21
CA PHE A 200 0.78 -23.59 10.01
C PHE A 200 1.66 -23.98 11.20
N PHE A 201 2.75 -23.26 11.45
CA PHE A 201 3.65 -23.52 12.57
C PHE A 201 4.00 -22.24 13.31
N SER A 202 4.11 -22.30 14.64
CA SER A 202 4.46 -21.18 15.52
C SER A 202 5.76 -21.46 16.27
N PHE A 203 6.60 -20.44 16.44
CA PHE A 203 7.70 -20.46 17.41
C PHE A 203 8.11 -19.05 17.84
N ASP A 204 8.61 -18.92 19.07
CA ASP A 204 9.21 -17.68 19.56
C ASP A 204 10.50 -17.34 18.80
N ALA A 205 10.58 -16.12 18.28
CA ALA A 205 11.75 -15.58 17.62
C ALA A 205 12.79 -15.00 18.61
N VAL A 206 12.54 -15.15 19.92
CA VAL A 206 13.41 -14.73 21.04
C VAL A 206 13.56 -15.90 22.01
N CYS A 207 14.80 -16.22 22.38
CA CYS A 207 15.12 -17.18 23.44
C CYS A 207 16.07 -16.50 24.43
N ASP A 208 15.87 -16.69 25.74
CA ASP A 208 16.71 -16.10 26.81
C ASP A 208 16.86 -14.56 26.71
N GLY A 209 15.86 -13.85 26.18
CA GLY A 209 15.93 -12.40 25.93
C GLY A 209 16.73 -11.98 24.69
N HIS A 210 17.17 -12.93 23.87
CA HIS A 210 17.93 -12.68 22.64
C HIS A 210 17.25 -13.28 21.40
N ILE A 211 17.17 -12.49 20.33
CA ILE A 211 16.66 -12.91 19.01
C ILE A 211 17.36 -14.20 18.54
N LEU A 212 16.62 -15.12 17.92
CA LEU A 212 17.20 -16.33 17.34
C LEU A 212 18.13 -16.00 16.17
N THR A 213 19.36 -16.52 16.20
CA THR A 213 20.37 -16.32 15.15
C THR A 213 20.00 -17.06 13.85
N PRO A 214 20.60 -16.74 12.68
CA PRO A 214 20.30 -17.47 11.43
C PRO A 214 20.48 -19.00 11.52
N PRO A 215 21.51 -19.57 12.19
CA PRO A 215 21.59 -21.02 12.41
C PRO A 215 20.43 -21.59 13.22
N GLU A 216 19.95 -20.84 14.22
CA GLU A 216 18.80 -21.23 15.05
C GLU A 216 17.49 -21.16 14.25
N LEU A 217 17.26 -20.05 13.54
CA LEU A 217 16.13 -19.87 12.62
C LEU A 217 16.13 -20.93 11.50
N LEU A 218 17.30 -21.27 10.95
CA LEU A 218 17.46 -22.32 9.95
C LEU A 218 17.02 -23.68 10.51
N ARG A 219 17.34 -24.00 11.78
CA ARG A 219 16.87 -25.23 12.42
C ARG A 219 15.34 -25.26 12.50
N GLN A 220 14.70 -24.17 12.93
CA GLN A 220 13.24 -24.08 13.04
C GLN A 220 12.58 -24.22 11.65
N LEU A 221 13.06 -23.49 10.64
CA LEU A 221 12.57 -23.56 9.26
C LEU A 221 12.77 -24.95 8.63
N THR A 222 13.89 -25.62 8.92
CA THR A 222 14.17 -26.99 8.46
C THR A 222 13.20 -27.99 9.07
N HIS A 223 12.87 -27.86 10.36
CA HIS A 223 11.85 -28.70 11.00
C HIS A 223 10.48 -28.54 10.34
N VAL A 224 10.02 -27.29 10.14
CA VAL A 224 8.74 -26.99 9.45
C VAL A 224 8.70 -27.63 8.06
N LYS A 225 9.77 -27.47 7.27
CA LYS A 225 9.83 -28.04 5.92
C LYS A 225 9.79 -29.58 5.95
N GLN A 226 10.52 -30.22 6.87
CA GLN A 226 10.55 -31.67 7.04
C GLN A 226 9.18 -32.25 7.45
N CYS A 227 8.47 -31.62 8.39
CA CYS A 227 7.09 -32.00 8.72
C CYS A 227 6.17 -31.92 7.50
N CYS A 228 6.28 -30.84 6.70
CA CYS A 228 5.53 -30.67 5.46
C CYS A 228 6.02 -31.53 4.28
N GLU A 229 7.06 -32.35 4.44
CA GLU A 229 7.57 -33.29 3.43
C GLU A 229 7.29 -34.75 3.79
N GLY A 230 7.09 -35.07 5.08
CA GLY A 230 6.70 -36.39 5.56
C GLY A 230 5.19 -36.71 5.48
N GLU A 231 4.36 -35.73 5.10
CA GLU A 231 2.91 -35.76 5.24
C GLU A 231 2.19 -35.12 4.04
N PRO A 232 0.86 -35.34 3.86
CA PRO A 232 0.06 -34.60 2.88
C PRO A 232 0.03 -33.10 3.17
N ALA A 233 -0.38 -32.32 2.15
CA ALA A 233 -0.74 -30.91 2.36
C ALA A 233 -1.94 -30.80 3.32
N GLY A 234 -1.91 -29.81 4.20
CA GLY A 234 -3.04 -29.51 5.08
C GLY A 234 -4.23 -28.93 4.29
N ASP A 235 -5.41 -28.88 4.92
CA ASP A 235 -6.64 -28.41 4.27
C ASP A 235 -6.50 -27.01 3.63
N GLY A 236 -5.60 -26.17 4.17
CA GLY A 236 -5.24 -24.87 3.57
C GLY A 236 -6.20 -23.74 3.94
N VAL A 237 -6.62 -23.71 5.21
CA VAL A 237 -7.56 -22.75 5.83
C VAL A 237 -7.22 -21.28 5.49
N ALA A 238 -5.95 -20.98 5.24
CA ALA A 238 -5.48 -19.65 4.86
C ALA A 238 -6.17 -19.06 3.62
N ALA A 239 -6.59 -19.92 2.69
CA ALA A 239 -7.29 -19.49 1.48
C ALA A 239 -8.59 -18.73 1.77
N LEU A 240 -9.21 -18.94 2.94
CA LEU A 240 -10.36 -18.14 3.35
C LEU A 240 -10.03 -16.65 3.54
N THR A 241 -8.76 -16.27 3.76
CA THR A 241 -8.36 -14.84 3.83
C THR A 241 -8.38 -14.15 2.47
N SER A 242 -8.43 -14.92 1.37
CA SER A 242 -8.52 -14.39 0.00
C SER A 242 -9.95 -14.24 -0.53
N GLU A 243 -10.97 -14.44 0.31
CA GLU A 243 -12.39 -14.33 -0.04
C GLU A 243 -12.96 -12.89 0.03
N GLU A 244 -14.18 -12.76 -0.49
CA GLU A 244 -15.10 -11.65 -0.19
C GLU A 244 -15.26 -11.52 1.34
N ARG A 245 -15.24 -10.29 1.85
CA ARG A 245 -15.05 -10.02 3.28
C ARG A 245 -16.19 -10.53 4.15
N THR A 246 -17.42 -10.54 3.61
CA THR A 246 -18.62 -11.06 4.27
C THR A 246 -18.65 -12.59 4.29
N LEU A 247 -18.19 -13.26 3.23
CA LEU A 247 -18.01 -14.72 3.16
C LEU A 247 -16.92 -15.17 4.13
N TRP A 248 -15.76 -14.52 4.13
CA TRP A 248 -14.69 -14.80 5.10
C TRP A 248 -15.16 -14.57 6.54
N ALA A 249 -15.88 -13.48 6.84
CA ALA A 249 -16.44 -13.27 8.19
C ALA A 249 -17.30 -14.47 8.64
N LYS A 250 -18.23 -14.94 7.80
CA LYS A 250 -19.12 -16.08 8.10
C LYS A 250 -18.36 -17.42 8.19
N ALA A 251 -17.37 -17.64 7.35
CA ALA A 251 -16.53 -18.84 7.39
C ALA A 251 -15.65 -18.85 8.65
N ARG A 252 -15.11 -17.70 9.07
CA ARG A 252 -14.37 -17.53 10.33
C ARG A 252 -15.24 -17.75 11.57
N GLU A 253 -16.47 -17.23 11.56
CA GLU A 253 -17.46 -17.47 12.62
C GLU A 253 -17.82 -18.96 12.72
N TYR A 254 -18.02 -19.65 11.59
CA TYR A 254 -18.29 -21.09 11.58
C TYR A 254 -17.09 -21.92 12.05
N LEU A 255 -15.88 -21.59 11.59
CA LEU A 255 -14.62 -22.22 11.98
C LEU A 255 -14.37 -22.12 13.50
N ILE A 256 -14.73 -20.99 14.13
CA ILE A 256 -14.68 -20.82 15.59
C ILE A 256 -15.83 -21.59 16.28
N GLY A 257 -16.98 -21.71 15.62
CA GLY A 257 -18.16 -22.41 16.14
C GLY A 257 -18.02 -23.94 16.23
N ILE A 258 -17.20 -24.55 15.36
CA ILE A 258 -16.94 -26.01 15.40
C ILE A 258 -15.90 -26.42 16.46
N ASP A 259 -14.94 -25.55 16.79
CA ASP A 259 -13.96 -25.79 17.85
C ASP A 259 -13.41 -24.45 18.40
N PRO A 260 -13.57 -24.15 19.72
CA PRO A 260 -12.93 -23.01 20.36
C PRO A 260 -11.40 -22.94 20.21
N ALA A 261 -10.70 -24.07 20.01
CA ALA A 261 -9.26 -24.08 19.78
C ALA A 261 -8.87 -23.34 18.48
N ASN A 262 -9.73 -23.38 17.45
CA ASN A 262 -9.52 -22.62 16.21
C ASN A 262 -9.46 -21.10 16.48
N LYS A 263 -10.18 -20.60 17.50
CA LYS A 263 -10.08 -19.19 17.90
C LYS A 263 -8.67 -18.87 18.42
N THR A 264 -8.11 -19.71 19.28
CA THR A 264 -6.75 -19.56 19.82
C THR A 264 -5.73 -19.57 18.68
N ILE A 265 -5.85 -20.50 17.73
CA ILE A 265 -4.99 -20.55 16.53
C ILE A 265 -5.07 -19.26 15.72
N LEU A 266 -6.29 -18.78 15.44
CA LEU A 266 -6.51 -17.52 14.74
C LEU A 266 -5.88 -16.34 15.49
N GLU A 267 -5.97 -16.29 16.82
CA GLU A 267 -5.37 -15.23 17.65
C GLU A 267 -3.83 -15.32 17.69
N THR A 268 -3.25 -16.53 17.66
CA THR A 268 -1.80 -16.74 17.47
C THR A 268 -1.33 -16.21 16.11
N ILE A 269 -2.07 -16.48 15.02
CA ILE A 269 -1.73 -15.95 13.68
C ILE A 269 -1.90 -14.43 13.61
N GLN A 270 -2.95 -13.87 14.24
CA GLN A 270 -3.17 -12.42 14.29
C GLN A 270 -2.06 -11.67 15.06
N SER A 271 -1.65 -12.21 16.22
CA SER A 271 -0.72 -11.56 17.14
C SER A 271 0.77 -11.74 16.80
N SER A 272 1.13 -12.72 15.96
CA SER A 272 2.53 -12.98 15.58
C SER A 272 3.24 -11.75 14.99
N LEU A 273 4.56 -11.66 15.16
CA LEU A 273 5.40 -10.59 14.62
C LEU A 273 5.12 -10.35 13.14
N PHE A 274 5.24 -11.40 12.32
CA PHE A 274 4.91 -11.43 10.90
C PHE A 274 4.66 -12.89 10.48
N VAL A 275 4.12 -13.07 9.27
CA VAL A 275 3.91 -14.40 8.66
C VAL A 275 5.01 -14.66 7.62
N VAL A 276 5.51 -15.90 7.56
CA VAL A 276 6.50 -16.36 6.57
C VAL A 276 5.91 -17.49 5.73
N SER A 277 5.77 -17.28 4.43
CA SER A 277 5.37 -18.31 3.48
C SER A 277 6.59 -19.02 2.90
N LEU A 278 6.70 -20.32 3.15
CA LEU A 278 7.66 -21.21 2.48
C LEU A 278 6.99 -21.80 1.23
N ASP A 279 7.19 -21.10 0.12
CA ASP A 279 6.54 -21.34 -1.17
C ASP A 279 7.38 -22.29 -2.03
N ASP A 280 6.75 -23.28 -2.66
CA ASP A 280 7.41 -24.22 -3.58
C ASP A 280 7.51 -23.67 -5.01
N ALA A 281 6.91 -22.51 -5.30
CA ALA A 281 7.04 -21.81 -6.57
C ALA A 281 8.48 -21.34 -6.85
N LYS A 282 8.81 -21.24 -8.13
CA LYS A 282 10.13 -20.85 -8.65
C LYS A 282 9.99 -19.77 -9.73
N PRO A 283 9.87 -18.49 -9.35
CA PRO A 283 9.62 -17.42 -10.32
C PRO A 283 10.81 -17.11 -11.24
N TYR A 284 12.06 -17.38 -10.85
CA TYR A 284 13.28 -17.18 -11.65
C TYR A 284 13.44 -15.75 -12.23
N ALA A 285 13.16 -14.72 -11.43
CA ALA A 285 13.32 -13.31 -11.85
C ALA A 285 14.80 -12.90 -12.06
N THR A 286 15.03 -11.89 -12.89
CA THR A 286 16.36 -11.30 -13.14
C THR A 286 16.42 -9.85 -12.66
N SER A 287 17.62 -9.29 -12.56
CA SER A 287 17.85 -7.88 -12.20
C SER A 287 17.30 -6.87 -13.22
N GLU A 288 16.87 -7.34 -14.39
CA GLU A 288 16.21 -6.55 -15.44
C GLU A 288 14.69 -6.82 -15.51
N ASN A 289 14.24 -8.02 -15.13
CA ASN A 289 12.86 -8.47 -15.21
C ASN A 289 12.38 -9.11 -13.89
N TYR A 290 11.58 -8.36 -13.14
CA TYR A 290 10.97 -8.75 -11.88
C TYR A 290 9.56 -9.35 -12.02
N THR A 291 9.06 -9.44 -13.25
CA THR A 291 7.66 -9.82 -13.53
C THR A 291 7.22 -11.09 -12.80
N PRO A 292 8.00 -12.20 -12.80
CA PRO A 292 7.54 -13.44 -12.17
C PRO A 292 7.40 -13.33 -10.65
N VAL A 293 8.42 -12.83 -9.93
CA VAL A 293 8.34 -12.64 -8.46
C VAL A 293 7.21 -11.67 -8.10
N THR A 294 6.99 -10.64 -8.91
CA THR A 294 5.94 -9.64 -8.66
C THR A 294 4.53 -10.21 -8.92
N ARG A 295 4.39 -11.12 -9.91
CA ARG A 295 3.17 -11.91 -10.11
C ARG A 295 2.93 -12.82 -8.91
N GLU A 296 3.88 -13.67 -8.55
CA GLU A 296 3.74 -14.60 -7.42
C GLU A 296 3.46 -13.90 -6.08
N ALA A 297 3.98 -12.70 -5.87
CA ALA A 297 3.69 -11.89 -4.68
C ALA A 297 2.24 -11.36 -4.62
N LEU A 298 1.58 -11.20 -5.77
CA LEU A 298 0.18 -10.75 -5.87
C LEU A 298 -0.80 -11.92 -6.03
N THR A 299 -0.42 -13.01 -6.71
CA THR A 299 -1.35 -14.06 -7.17
C THR A 299 -1.04 -15.49 -6.70
N GLY A 300 0.11 -15.74 -6.07
CA GLY A 300 0.54 -17.11 -5.74
C GLY A 300 -0.33 -17.81 -4.66
N ASP A 301 -0.08 -19.10 -4.46
CA ASP A 301 -0.94 -20.09 -3.76
C ASP A 301 -1.56 -19.55 -2.45
N PRO A 302 -2.89 -19.34 -2.40
CA PRO A 302 -3.56 -18.75 -1.25
C PRO A 302 -3.58 -19.68 -0.03
N THR A 303 -3.28 -20.98 -0.15
CA THR A 303 -3.18 -21.89 1.01
C THR A 303 -2.01 -21.58 1.93
N ILE A 304 -1.02 -20.83 1.43
CA ILE A 304 0.17 -20.41 2.17
C ILE A 304 0.31 -18.89 2.29
N ARG A 305 -0.74 -18.10 2.00
CA ARG A 305 -0.78 -16.65 2.24
C ARG A 305 -1.80 -16.32 3.31
N TRP A 306 -1.50 -15.37 4.20
CA TRP A 306 -2.47 -14.80 5.14
C TRP A 306 -2.77 -13.36 4.75
N GLY A 307 -3.74 -13.17 3.84
CA GLY A 307 -4.08 -11.87 3.23
C GLY A 307 -4.57 -10.80 4.22
N ASP A 308 -4.88 -11.19 5.45
CA ASP A 308 -5.21 -10.25 6.54
C ASP A 308 -3.99 -9.76 7.33
N LYS A 309 -2.79 -10.31 7.11
CA LYS A 309 -1.60 -9.92 7.88
C LYS A 309 -1.07 -8.57 7.39
N SER A 310 -0.67 -7.71 8.33
CA SER A 310 0.05 -6.46 8.03
C SER A 310 1.30 -6.69 7.17
N TYR A 311 2.00 -7.79 7.43
CA TYR A 311 3.19 -8.20 6.70
C TYR A 311 3.28 -9.72 6.60
N ASN A 312 3.10 -10.23 5.38
CA ASN A 312 3.43 -11.60 4.99
C ASN A 312 4.70 -11.57 4.14
N SER A 313 5.80 -12.07 4.67
CA SER A 313 7.05 -12.29 3.95
C SER A 313 6.95 -13.57 3.11
N LEU A 314 7.39 -13.54 1.85
CA LEU A 314 7.29 -14.65 0.91
C LEU A 314 8.68 -15.14 0.54
N SER A 315 8.92 -16.45 0.64
CA SER A 315 10.19 -17.09 0.32
C SER A 315 9.98 -18.20 -0.70
N PHE A 316 10.58 -18.04 -1.89
CA PHE A 316 10.38 -18.95 -3.02
C PHE A 316 11.47 -20.03 -3.08
N ALA A 317 11.19 -21.17 -3.71
CA ALA A 317 12.10 -22.33 -3.75
C ALA A 317 13.38 -22.08 -4.59
N ASP A 318 13.37 -21.05 -5.44
CA ASP A 318 14.55 -20.51 -6.13
C ASP A 318 15.37 -19.52 -5.26
N GLY A 319 15.05 -19.41 -3.97
CA GLY A 319 15.73 -18.51 -3.04
C GLY A 319 15.53 -17.02 -3.31
N THR A 320 14.56 -16.64 -4.17
CA THR A 320 14.08 -15.25 -4.27
C THR A 320 13.03 -14.97 -3.19
N PHE A 321 12.71 -13.68 -2.99
CA PHE A 321 11.81 -13.22 -1.95
C PHE A 321 10.81 -12.20 -2.47
N GLY A 322 9.63 -12.20 -1.87
CA GLY A 322 8.59 -11.21 -2.08
C GLY A 322 7.88 -10.85 -0.78
N SER A 323 6.78 -10.12 -0.91
CA SER A 323 5.91 -9.76 0.20
C SER A 323 4.48 -9.55 -0.30
N ASN A 324 3.51 -9.79 0.58
CA ASN A 324 2.12 -9.36 0.43
C ASN A 324 1.68 -8.76 1.78
N CYS A 325 1.01 -7.61 1.76
CA CYS A 325 0.72 -6.84 2.97
C CYS A 325 -0.70 -6.29 2.94
N ASP A 326 -1.46 -6.50 4.01
CA ASP A 326 -2.70 -5.76 4.19
C ASP A 326 -2.40 -4.26 4.25
N HIS A 327 -3.12 -3.54 3.40
CA HIS A 327 -2.94 -2.12 3.17
C HIS A 327 -3.93 -1.25 3.96
N ALA A 328 -4.94 -1.87 4.58
CA ALA A 328 -5.84 -1.17 5.49
C ALA A 328 -5.11 -0.45 6.64
N PRO A 329 -4.15 -1.05 7.38
CA PRO A 329 -3.54 -0.39 8.53
C PRO A 329 -2.42 0.62 8.20
N TYR A 330 -1.69 0.48 7.09
CA TYR A 330 -0.59 1.40 6.75
C TYR A 330 -0.30 1.53 5.25
N ASP A 331 0.52 2.53 4.89
CA ASP A 331 0.96 2.78 3.53
C ASP A 331 2.36 2.22 3.26
N ALA A 332 2.61 1.70 2.06
CA ALA A 332 3.79 0.89 1.70
C ALA A 332 5.18 1.45 2.06
N MET A 333 5.35 2.75 2.36
CA MET A 333 6.62 3.32 2.85
C MET A 333 7.20 2.59 4.07
N VAL A 334 6.37 2.02 4.93
CA VAL A 334 6.85 1.28 6.12
C VAL A 334 7.61 0.02 5.67
N LEU A 335 7.01 -0.78 4.78
CA LEU A 335 7.64 -1.94 4.15
C LEU A 335 8.87 -1.53 3.32
N VAL A 336 8.77 -0.45 2.53
CA VAL A 336 9.92 0.07 1.75
C VAL A 336 11.10 0.43 2.64
N THR A 337 10.85 0.91 3.87
CA THR A 337 11.90 1.24 4.84
C THR A 337 12.51 -0.03 5.45
N GLN A 338 11.69 -1.00 5.88
CA GLN A 338 12.16 -2.28 6.41
C GLN A 338 12.93 -3.10 5.34
N GLY A 339 12.37 -3.21 4.13
CA GLY A 339 12.99 -3.95 3.02
C GLY A 339 14.30 -3.31 2.56
N TYR A 340 14.39 -1.98 2.61
CA TYR A 340 15.65 -1.27 2.38
C TYR A 340 16.66 -1.48 3.50
N TYR A 341 16.24 -1.49 4.78
CA TYR A 341 17.12 -1.84 5.89
C TYR A 341 17.71 -3.25 5.71
N VAL A 342 16.88 -4.27 5.42
CA VAL A 342 17.36 -5.64 5.17
C VAL A 342 18.29 -5.68 3.96
N ASP A 343 17.97 -4.97 2.86
CA ASP A 343 18.84 -4.83 1.69
C ASP A 343 20.22 -4.24 2.03
N GLN A 344 20.30 -3.26 2.94
CA GLN A 344 21.59 -2.72 3.41
C GLN A 344 22.34 -3.68 4.34
N GLN A 345 21.64 -4.39 5.24
CA GLN A 345 22.29 -5.41 6.09
C GLN A 345 22.86 -6.57 5.25
N LEU A 346 22.12 -7.03 4.24
CA LEU A 346 22.59 -8.06 3.31
C LEU A 346 23.81 -7.59 2.50
N LYS A 347 23.86 -6.33 2.08
CA LYS A 347 25.04 -5.73 1.44
C LYS A 347 26.25 -5.68 2.38
N ALA A 348 26.08 -5.28 3.63
CA ALA A 348 27.17 -5.27 4.62
C ALA A 348 27.68 -6.68 5.01
N THR A 349 26.84 -7.70 4.83
CA THR A 349 27.14 -9.09 5.18
C THR A 349 27.47 -10.00 3.99
N ASP A 350 27.57 -9.46 2.77
CA ASP A 350 27.72 -10.23 1.52
C ASP A 350 26.63 -11.31 1.33
N GLY A 351 25.45 -11.10 1.92
CA GLY A 351 24.33 -12.06 1.96
C GLY A 351 24.60 -13.31 2.79
N LYS A 352 25.50 -13.24 3.79
CA LYS A 352 25.96 -14.40 4.58
C LYS A 352 25.91 -14.13 6.08
N TRP A 353 25.63 -15.17 6.87
CA TRP A 353 25.90 -15.13 8.30
C TRP A 353 27.42 -15.02 8.53
N LYS A 354 27.81 -14.21 9.52
CA LYS A 354 29.22 -13.96 9.94
C LYS A 354 29.39 -14.03 11.47
N GLY A 355 28.38 -14.55 12.18
CA GLY A 355 28.37 -14.68 13.64
C GLY A 355 28.71 -16.09 14.09
N SER A 356 28.22 -16.49 15.28
CA SER A 356 28.44 -17.87 15.77
C SER A 356 27.52 -18.87 15.08
N GLU A 357 28.04 -20.05 14.77
CA GLU A 357 27.26 -21.22 14.31
C GLU A 357 26.65 -22.02 15.50
N THR A 358 26.79 -21.53 16.74
CA THR A 358 26.18 -22.15 17.92
C THR A 358 24.65 -22.03 17.86
N VAL A 359 23.97 -23.17 17.91
CA VAL A 359 22.51 -23.27 18.03
C VAL A 359 22.16 -23.60 19.49
N ARG A 360 21.43 -22.72 20.18
CA ARG A 360 20.98 -22.98 21.56
C ARG A 360 19.93 -24.08 21.65
N PRO A 361 19.76 -24.71 22.83
CA PRO A 361 18.54 -25.45 23.14
C PRO A 361 17.36 -24.46 23.20
N MET A 362 16.36 -24.67 22.35
CA MET A 362 15.04 -24.01 22.43
C MET A 362 13.98 -24.95 21.85
N PRO A 363 12.68 -24.76 22.15
CA PRO A 363 11.60 -25.61 21.61
C PRO A 363 11.63 -25.76 20.10
N LEU A 364 11.03 -26.85 19.61
CA LEU A 364 10.70 -27.00 18.20
C LEU A 364 9.43 -26.19 17.87
N PRO A 365 9.20 -25.83 16.59
CA PRO A 365 7.94 -25.23 16.16
C PRO A 365 6.72 -26.10 16.51
N GLU A 366 5.69 -25.47 17.07
CA GLU A 366 4.39 -26.10 17.33
C GLU A 366 3.51 -25.98 16.09
N GLU A 367 2.87 -27.07 15.66
CA GLU A 367 1.89 -27.00 14.57
C GLU A 367 0.54 -26.49 15.07
N LEU A 368 -0.01 -25.50 14.38
CA LEU A 368 -1.33 -24.94 14.65
C LEU A 368 -2.40 -25.71 13.83
N VAL A 369 -2.71 -26.93 14.28
CA VAL A 369 -3.68 -27.81 13.61
C VAL A 369 -5.12 -27.30 13.82
N PHE A 370 -5.73 -26.76 12.76
CA PHE A 370 -7.14 -26.40 12.77
C PHE A 370 -8.04 -27.64 12.79
N THR A 371 -9.05 -27.65 13.67
CA THR A 371 -10.16 -28.62 13.60
C THR A 371 -11.11 -28.20 12.49
N VAL A 372 -11.29 -29.01 11.45
CA VAL A 372 -12.13 -28.68 10.28
C VAL A 372 -13.05 -29.82 9.86
N ASP A 373 -14.28 -29.46 9.46
CA ASP A 373 -15.29 -30.36 8.91
C ASP A 373 -15.39 -30.25 7.38
N ASP A 374 -16.29 -31.02 6.77
CA ASP A 374 -16.45 -31.04 5.32
C ASP A 374 -17.05 -29.74 4.76
N ARG A 375 -17.74 -28.95 5.58
CA ARG A 375 -18.15 -27.60 5.21
C ARG A 375 -16.95 -26.67 5.13
N VAL A 376 -16.08 -26.63 6.15
CA VAL A 376 -14.86 -25.81 6.09
C VAL A 376 -13.99 -26.23 4.92
N ARG A 377 -13.86 -27.53 4.62
CA ARG A 377 -13.17 -28.00 3.40
C ARG A 377 -13.82 -27.48 2.11
N SER A 378 -15.16 -27.46 2.04
CA SER A 378 -15.90 -26.88 0.90
C SER A 378 -15.70 -25.37 0.77
N ASP A 379 -15.83 -24.62 1.87
CA ASP A 379 -15.62 -23.17 1.92
C ASP A 379 -14.16 -22.83 1.50
N VAL A 380 -13.19 -23.63 1.96
CA VAL A 380 -11.75 -23.52 1.61
C VAL A 380 -11.47 -23.91 0.14
N ALA A 381 -12.18 -24.89 -0.42
CA ALA A 381 -12.05 -25.27 -1.83
C ALA A 381 -12.64 -24.19 -2.76
N HIS A 382 -13.79 -23.61 -2.40
CA HIS A 382 -14.42 -22.51 -3.11
C HIS A 382 -13.52 -21.26 -3.14
N ALA A 383 -12.96 -20.89 -1.99
CA ALA A 383 -12.03 -19.77 -1.86
C ALA A 383 -10.79 -19.91 -2.78
N LYS A 384 -10.21 -21.11 -2.86
CA LYS A 384 -9.11 -21.40 -3.80
C LYS A 384 -9.55 -21.26 -5.25
N GLN A 385 -10.71 -21.81 -5.62
CA GLN A 385 -11.23 -21.72 -6.98
C GLN A 385 -11.45 -20.25 -7.40
N GLN A 386 -12.23 -19.49 -6.62
CA GLN A 386 -12.55 -18.09 -6.94
C GLN A 386 -11.30 -17.20 -6.98
N TYR A 387 -10.31 -17.45 -6.11
CA TYR A 387 -9.01 -16.77 -6.15
C TYR A 387 -8.20 -17.12 -7.40
N PHE A 388 -8.14 -18.41 -7.79
CA PHE A 388 -7.44 -18.79 -9.03
C PHE A 388 -8.17 -18.31 -10.29
N GLU A 389 -9.49 -18.19 -10.28
CA GLU A 389 -10.26 -17.55 -11.37
C GLU A 389 -9.93 -16.06 -11.46
N THR A 390 -10.08 -15.30 -10.37
CA THR A 390 -9.79 -13.83 -10.34
C THR A 390 -8.32 -13.47 -10.63
N THR A 391 -7.37 -14.35 -10.35
CA THR A 391 -5.93 -14.10 -10.59
C THR A 391 -5.46 -14.44 -12.01
N GLN A 392 -6.25 -15.14 -12.82
CA GLN A 392 -5.91 -15.44 -14.21
C GLN A 392 -5.90 -14.17 -15.08
N ASP A 393 -6.89 -13.29 -14.87
CA ASP A 393 -7.05 -12.04 -15.61
C ASP A 393 -5.92 -11.02 -15.34
N LEU A 394 -5.18 -11.15 -14.23
CA LEU A 394 -4.17 -10.17 -13.82
C LEU A 394 -2.83 -10.36 -14.56
N GLN A 395 -2.61 -9.48 -15.54
CA GLN A 395 -1.35 -9.36 -16.28
C GLN A 395 -0.40 -8.38 -15.59
N VAL A 396 0.68 -8.90 -15.02
CA VAL A 396 1.76 -8.12 -14.42
C VAL A 396 2.92 -8.00 -15.42
N VAL A 397 3.55 -6.83 -15.48
CA VAL A 397 4.86 -6.62 -16.12
C VAL A 397 5.71 -5.76 -15.20
N CYS A 398 6.98 -6.11 -15.02
CA CYS A 398 7.89 -5.42 -14.09
C CYS A 398 9.34 -5.42 -14.60
N TYR A 399 9.88 -4.26 -14.98
CA TYR A 399 11.22 -4.16 -15.59
C TYR A 399 12.01 -2.92 -15.19
N ALA A 400 13.33 -2.94 -15.43
CA ALA A 400 14.25 -1.83 -15.20
C ALA A 400 14.51 -1.01 -16.48
N PHE A 401 14.22 0.30 -16.44
CA PHE A 401 14.69 1.28 -17.42
C PHE A 401 16.11 1.73 -17.04
N THR A 402 17.10 1.30 -17.82
CA THR A 402 18.54 1.46 -17.53
C THR A 402 19.23 2.61 -18.27
N SER A 403 18.53 3.34 -19.16
CA SER A 403 19.17 4.37 -20.00
C SER A 403 19.54 5.66 -19.25
N PHE A 404 18.82 5.98 -18.15
CA PHE A 404 19.13 7.06 -17.21
C PHE A 404 18.21 7.02 -15.98
N GLY A 405 18.65 7.62 -14.86
CA GLY A 405 17.89 7.77 -13.62
C GLY A 405 17.82 9.24 -13.13
N LYS A 406 17.58 9.44 -11.83
CA LYS A 406 17.36 10.80 -11.26
C LYS A 406 18.55 11.73 -11.42
N ALA A 407 19.77 11.23 -11.58
CA ALA A 407 20.95 12.08 -11.76
C ALA A 407 20.86 12.91 -13.06
N ALA A 408 20.56 12.27 -14.19
CA ALA A 408 20.41 12.93 -15.48
C ALA A 408 19.18 13.86 -15.53
N ILE A 409 18.07 13.47 -14.90
CA ILE A 409 16.84 14.29 -14.86
C ILE A 409 17.09 15.58 -14.03
N LYS A 410 17.74 15.45 -12.86
CA LYS A 410 18.08 16.61 -12.00
C LYS A 410 19.07 17.56 -12.66
N GLN A 411 20.02 17.09 -13.47
CA GLN A 411 20.90 17.96 -14.28
C GLN A 411 20.13 18.89 -15.23
N ARG A 412 18.91 18.52 -15.65
CA ARG A 412 18.03 19.37 -16.47
C ARG A 412 17.09 20.29 -15.66
N LYS A 413 17.28 20.35 -14.33
CA LYS A 413 16.43 21.06 -13.36
C LYS A 413 14.97 20.58 -13.36
N LEU A 414 14.75 19.30 -13.65
CA LEU A 414 13.45 18.64 -13.62
C LEU A 414 13.32 17.74 -12.39
N HIS A 415 12.12 17.63 -11.82
CA HIS A 415 11.85 16.69 -10.73
C HIS A 415 11.66 15.26 -11.29
N PRO A 416 12.36 14.23 -10.77
CA PRO A 416 12.34 12.88 -11.36
C PRO A 416 10.98 12.19 -11.35
N ASP A 417 10.18 12.46 -10.33
CA ASP A 417 8.84 11.91 -10.13
C ASP A 417 7.85 12.48 -11.17
N THR A 418 7.76 13.81 -11.24
CA THR A 418 7.02 14.55 -12.28
C THR A 418 7.43 14.15 -13.70
N PHE A 419 8.70 13.82 -13.92
CA PHE A 419 9.18 13.33 -15.23
C PHE A 419 8.52 12.00 -15.61
N ILE A 420 8.42 11.06 -14.66
CA ILE A 420 7.80 9.75 -14.89
C ILE A 420 6.29 9.90 -15.05
N GLN A 421 5.63 10.70 -14.21
CA GLN A 421 4.19 10.98 -14.32
C GLN A 421 3.81 11.57 -15.67
N LEU A 422 4.55 12.58 -16.15
CA LEU A 422 4.30 13.15 -17.46
C LEU A 422 4.67 12.17 -18.59
N ALA A 423 5.74 11.38 -18.45
CA ALA A 423 6.02 10.30 -19.40
C ALA A 423 4.87 9.28 -19.50
N LEU A 424 4.24 8.92 -18.37
CA LEU A 424 3.05 8.07 -18.31
C LEU A 424 1.83 8.72 -18.97
N GLN A 425 1.54 10.00 -18.70
CA GLN A 425 0.47 10.73 -19.38
C GLN A 425 0.65 10.72 -20.91
N LEU A 426 1.87 10.94 -21.41
CA LEU A 426 2.18 10.88 -22.83
C LEU A 426 2.12 9.46 -23.41
N ALA A 427 2.51 8.44 -22.65
CA ALA A 427 2.40 7.04 -23.05
C ALA A 427 0.92 6.61 -23.20
N TYR A 428 0.10 6.90 -22.20
CA TYR A 428 -1.34 6.61 -22.24
C TYR A 428 -2.04 7.40 -23.37
N TYR A 429 -1.72 8.69 -23.54
CA TYR A 429 -2.30 9.50 -24.61
C TYR A 429 -1.93 8.97 -26.01
N ARG A 430 -0.71 8.46 -26.21
CA ARG A 430 -0.30 7.81 -27.45
C ARG A 430 -1.07 6.51 -27.71
N GLN A 431 -1.27 5.69 -26.68
CA GLN A 431 -1.88 4.37 -26.81
C GLN A 431 -3.41 4.43 -26.99
N HIS A 432 -4.08 5.37 -26.31
CA HIS A 432 -5.55 5.42 -26.23
C HIS A 432 -6.18 6.67 -26.90
N GLY A 433 -5.37 7.58 -27.45
CA GLY A 433 -5.84 8.80 -28.13
C GLY A 433 -6.47 9.86 -27.22
N ARG A 434 -6.53 9.62 -25.91
CA ARG A 434 -7.10 10.48 -24.87
C ARG A 434 -6.24 10.40 -23.61
N LEU A 435 -6.38 11.36 -22.69
CA LEU A 435 -5.82 11.18 -21.35
C LEU A 435 -6.55 10.07 -20.58
N GLY A 436 -5.82 9.43 -19.68
CA GLY A 436 -6.35 8.54 -18.66
C GLY A 436 -6.54 9.34 -17.38
N SER A 437 -7.67 9.17 -16.71
CA SER A 437 -7.79 9.74 -15.37
C SER A 437 -6.81 9.04 -14.45
N CYS A 438 -6.03 9.83 -13.72
CA CYS A 438 -4.83 9.40 -13.02
C CYS A 438 -4.87 9.83 -11.56
N TYR A 439 -4.69 8.85 -10.69
CA TYR A 439 -4.39 9.03 -9.29
C TYR A 439 -2.88 8.98 -9.07
N GLU A 440 -2.34 9.90 -8.30
CA GLU A 440 -1.01 9.81 -7.71
C GLU A 440 -1.07 10.10 -6.21
N THR A 441 -0.31 9.33 -5.41
CA THR A 441 -0.23 9.56 -3.97
C THR A 441 0.63 10.77 -3.60
N ALA A 442 0.05 11.68 -2.83
CA ALA A 442 0.78 12.64 -2.00
C ALA A 442 0.74 12.20 -0.53
N MET A 443 1.91 12.02 0.12
CA MET A 443 1.94 11.76 1.58
C MET A 443 1.50 12.99 2.38
N THR A 444 0.71 12.77 3.44
CA THR A 444 0.31 13.82 4.40
C THR A 444 0.98 13.68 5.76
N ARG A 445 2.02 12.82 5.88
CA ARG A 445 2.84 12.57 7.09
C ARG A 445 3.48 13.81 7.74
N ARG A 446 3.34 15.02 7.18
CA ARG A 446 3.68 16.27 7.88
C ARG A 446 2.69 16.60 9.02
N PHE A 447 1.55 15.92 9.06
CA PHE A 447 0.50 16.06 10.06
C PHE A 447 0.37 14.77 10.88
N TYR A 448 -0.16 14.89 12.09
CA TYR A 448 -0.42 13.77 12.99
C TYR A 448 -1.30 12.69 12.33
N HIS A 449 -0.80 11.46 12.32
CA HIS A 449 -1.38 10.27 11.69
C HIS A 449 -1.74 10.50 10.20
N GLY A 450 -1.02 11.40 9.53
CA GLY A 450 -1.26 11.76 8.14
C GLY A 450 -0.82 10.67 7.17
N ARG A 451 -1.80 9.96 6.57
CA ARG A 451 -1.57 8.99 5.48
C ARG A 451 -1.36 9.69 4.13
N THR A 452 -2.46 9.88 3.39
CA THR A 452 -2.40 10.32 1.98
C THR A 452 -3.45 11.38 1.62
N GLU A 453 -3.16 12.08 0.53
CA GLU A 453 -4.08 12.91 -0.26
C GLU A 453 -3.88 12.55 -1.75
N THR A 454 -4.91 12.76 -2.57
CA THR A 454 -4.79 12.58 -4.02
C THR A 454 -4.06 13.78 -4.64
N MET A 455 -3.07 13.49 -5.47
CA MET A 455 -2.64 14.37 -6.55
C MET A 455 -3.20 13.82 -7.87
N ARG A 456 -3.62 14.69 -8.80
CA ARG A 456 -4.21 14.30 -10.10
C ARG A 456 -3.30 14.77 -11.26
N PRO A 457 -2.42 13.91 -11.81
CA PRO A 457 -1.49 14.29 -12.89
C PRO A 457 -2.16 14.74 -14.20
N CYS A 458 -3.39 14.29 -14.45
CA CYS A 458 -4.17 14.62 -15.64
C CYS A 458 -4.74 16.06 -15.57
N THR A 459 -3.92 17.04 -15.97
CA THR A 459 -4.27 18.47 -15.99
C THR A 459 -4.35 19.01 -17.42
N LEU A 460 -4.93 20.21 -17.62
CA LEU A 460 -4.94 20.87 -18.93
C LEU A 460 -3.52 21.13 -19.47
N GLU A 461 -2.58 21.46 -18.60
CA GLU A 461 -1.18 21.69 -18.95
C GLU A 461 -0.53 20.39 -19.45
N ALA A 462 -0.82 19.25 -18.79
CA ALA A 462 -0.41 17.94 -19.28
C ALA A 462 -1.09 17.59 -20.61
N GLN A 463 -2.39 17.84 -20.77
CA GLN A 463 -3.14 17.59 -22.01
C GLN A 463 -2.56 18.37 -23.21
N ASN A 464 -2.37 19.67 -23.02
CA ASN A 464 -1.78 20.56 -24.02
C ASN A 464 -0.36 20.12 -24.40
N TRP A 465 0.45 19.71 -23.42
CA TRP A 465 1.78 19.16 -23.69
C TRP A 465 1.73 17.82 -24.44
N CYS A 466 0.90 16.86 -24.04
CA CYS A 466 0.73 15.59 -24.74
C CYS A 466 0.31 15.80 -26.20
N HIS A 467 -0.67 16.68 -26.44
CA HIS A 467 -1.11 17.08 -27.77
C HIS A 467 0.05 17.73 -28.56
N THR A 468 0.69 18.76 -27.99
CA THR A 468 1.82 19.49 -28.61
C THR A 468 3.00 18.56 -28.95
N MET A 469 3.27 17.54 -28.14
CA MET A 469 4.31 16.53 -28.41
C MET A 469 4.03 15.71 -29.67
N LEU A 470 2.76 15.40 -29.96
CA LEU A 470 2.37 14.59 -31.11
C LEU A 470 2.13 15.40 -32.40
N LEU A 471 1.87 16.71 -32.30
CA LEU A 471 1.79 17.58 -33.48
C LEU A 471 3.10 17.55 -34.28
N PRO A 472 3.08 17.21 -35.59
CA PRO A 472 4.28 17.23 -36.44
C PRO A 472 4.82 18.64 -36.66
N ALA A 473 3.94 19.63 -36.78
CA ALA A 473 4.29 21.03 -37.05
C ALA A 473 4.79 21.82 -35.81
N ALA A 474 4.68 21.25 -34.60
CA ALA A 474 5.10 21.93 -33.39
C ALA A 474 6.64 21.93 -33.24
N SER A 475 7.24 23.10 -33.02
CA SER A 475 8.69 23.23 -32.85
C SER A 475 9.19 22.57 -31.55
N ALA A 476 10.48 22.24 -31.51
CA ALA A 476 11.11 21.71 -30.29
C ALA A 476 11.00 22.70 -29.10
N GLU A 477 10.99 24.01 -29.38
CA GLU A 477 10.75 25.05 -28.38
C GLU A 477 9.30 25.03 -27.86
N ALA A 478 8.31 24.92 -28.74
CA ALA A 478 6.90 24.81 -28.34
C ALA A 478 6.65 23.58 -27.48
N LYS A 479 7.21 22.41 -27.89
CA LYS A 479 7.17 21.16 -27.12
C LYS A 479 7.83 21.31 -25.74
N ARG A 480 8.98 21.98 -25.66
CA ARG A 480 9.67 22.29 -24.39
C ARG A 480 8.91 23.29 -23.51
N LYS A 481 8.28 24.31 -24.08
CA LYS A 481 7.48 25.30 -23.35
C LYS A 481 6.26 24.64 -22.70
N ALA A 482 5.53 23.80 -23.45
CA ALA A 482 4.40 23.05 -22.91
C ALA A 482 4.83 22.06 -21.81
N LEU A 483 5.95 21.35 -22.01
CA LEU A 483 6.55 20.45 -21.00
C LEU A 483 6.78 21.18 -19.67
N LEU A 484 7.41 22.36 -19.70
CA LEU A 484 7.73 23.12 -18.50
C LEU A 484 6.48 23.65 -17.77
N LEU A 485 5.41 23.98 -18.51
CA LEU A 485 4.12 24.34 -17.90
C LEU A 485 3.49 23.16 -17.16
N ALA A 486 3.46 21.97 -17.80
CA ALA A 486 2.97 20.74 -17.17
C ALA A 486 3.79 20.37 -15.92
N PHE A 487 5.12 20.48 -15.99
CA PHE A 487 6.01 20.31 -14.84
C PHE A 487 5.67 21.26 -13.69
N ASN A 488 5.48 22.55 -13.98
CA ASN A 488 5.18 23.55 -12.94
C ASN A 488 3.82 23.30 -12.29
N LYS A 489 2.79 22.89 -13.06
CA LYS A 489 1.46 22.53 -12.53
C LYS A 489 1.53 21.30 -11.63
N HIS A 490 2.17 20.21 -12.08
CA HIS A 490 2.33 18.98 -11.30
C HIS A 490 3.07 19.22 -9.98
N ASN A 491 4.23 19.88 -10.03
CA ASN A 491 5.01 20.21 -8.82
C ASN A 491 4.21 21.07 -7.83
N LYS A 492 3.43 22.04 -8.32
CA LYS A 492 2.54 22.86 -7.48
C LYS A 492 1.46 22.01 -6.80
N LEU A 493 0.74 21.18 -7.56
CA LEU A 493 -0.34 20.35 -7.02
C LEU A 493 0.16 19.31 -6.02
N MET A 494 1.32 18.68 -6.30
CA MET A 494 1.98 17.76 -5.37
C MET A 494 2.39 18.48 -4.07
N ALA A 495 2.99 19.67 -4.16
CA ALA A 495 3.34 20.46 -2.98
C ALA A 495 2.09 20.91 -2.18
N GLU A 496 1.00 21.28 -2.85
CA GLU A 496 -0.27 21.61 -2.17
C GLU A 496 -0.87 20.38 -1.46
N ALA A 497 -0.95 19.23 -2.14
CA ALA A 497 -1.46 17.98 -1.59
C ALA A 497 -0.67 17.51 -0.36
N GLN A 498 0.67 17.47 -0.43
CA GLN A 498 1.53 17.10 0.70
C GLN A 498 1.42 18.04 1.91
N ASN A 499 0.97 19.28 1.70
CA ASN A 499 0.74 20.24 2.79
C ASN A 499 -0.74 20.31 3.20
N GLY A 500 -1.55 19.32 2.83
CA GLY A 500 -2.97 19.22 3.20
C GLY A 500 -3.85 20.23 2.48
N LYS A 501 -3.64 20.42 1.16
CA LYS A 501 -4.47 21.26 0.26
C LYS A 501 -4.78 20.60 -1.09
N GLY A 502 -4.81 19.28 -1.13
CA GLY A 502 -5.62 18.59 -2.14
C GLY A 502 -7.10 18.80 -1.86
N PHE A 503 -7.95 18.13 -2.63
CA PHE A 503 -9.40 18.30 -2.53
C PHE A 503 -10.16 16.98 -2.37
N ASP A 504 -9.63 15.87 -2.87
CA ASP A 504 -10.26 14.56 -2.81
C ASP A 504 -10.60 14.10 -1.40
N ARG A 505 -9.64 14.10 -0.46
CA ARG A 505 -9.93 13.70 0.93
C ARG A 505 -10.89 14.67 1.63
N HIS A 506 -10.88 15.94 1.25
CA HIS A 506 -11.86 16.88 1.78
C HIS A 506 -13.25 16.55 1.24
N LEU A 507 -13.45 16.48 -0.09
CA LEU A 507 -14.74 16.11 -0.69
C LEU A 507 -15.27 14.77 -0.17
N LEU A 508 -14.39 13.82 0.18
CA LEU A 508 -14.74 12.61 0.93
C LEU A 508 -15.29 12.89 2.34
N GLY A 509 -14.52 13.54 3.23
CA GLY A 509 -15.00 13.80 4.61
C GLY A 509 -16.28 14.63 4.64
N LEU A 510 -16.53 15.34 3.55
CA LEU A 510 -17.73 16.09 3.30
C LEU A 510 -18.90 15.19 2.82
N TYR A 511 -18.69 14.32 1.82
CA TYR A 511 -19.62 13.22 1.47
C TYR A 511 -20.05 12.42 2.72
N LEU A 512 -19.10 12.10 3.59
CA LEU A 512 -19.37 11.30 4.79
C LEU A 512 -20.26 12.03 5.80
N ILE A 513 -20.14 13.34 5.98
CA ILE A 513 -21.09 14.09 6.83
C ILE A 513 -22.50 14.05 6.22
N ALA A 514 -22.65 14.14 4.89
CA ALA A 514 -23.97 14.01 4.28
C ALA A 514 -24.59 12.61 4.53
N LYS A 515 -23.77 11.55 4.47
CA LYS A 515 -24.15 10.16 4.80
C LYS A 515 -24.51 10.01 6.28
N GLU A 516 -23.68 10.51 7.20
CA GLU A 516 -23.89 10.45 8.67
C GLU A 516 -25.15 11.20 9.13
N GLU A 517 -25.45 12.33 8.50
CA GLU A 517 -26.61 13.18 8.81
C GLU A 517 -27.92 12.68 8.17
N GLY A 518 -27.89 11.57 7.42
CA GLY A 518 -29.05 11.03 6.70
C GLY A 518 -29.59 11.94 5.60
N LEU A 519 -28.76 12.86 5.09
CA LEU A 519 -29.16 13.85 4.09
C LEU A 519 -29.21 13.20 2.69
N PRO A 520 -30.15 13.59 1.83
CA PRO A 520 -30.12 13.20 0.42
C PRO A 520 -28.80 13.66 -0.23
N MET A 521 -28.21 12.78 -1.03
CA MET A 521 -26.80 12.84 -1.40
C MET A 521 -26.42 14.14 -2.15
N PRO A 522 -25.35 14.88 -1.79
CA PRO A 522 -24.88 16.06 -2.54
C PRO A 522 -24.83 15.97 -4.09
N ASP A 523 -25.40 16.97 -4.78
CA ASP A 523 -25.54 17.09 -6.25
C ASP A 523 -24.24 16.80 -7.02
N LEU A 524 -23.12 17.38 -6.56
CA LEU A 524 -21.78 17.17 -7.13
C LEU A 524 -21.38 15.69 -7.10
N PHE A 525 -21.79 14.96 -6.07
CA PHE A 525 -21.38 13.57 -5.88
C PHE A 525 -22.17 12.60 -6.78
N THR A 526 -23.30 13.08 -7.33
CA THR A 526 -24.05 12.47 -8.45
C THR A 526 -23.77 13.12 -9.81
N ASP A 527 -22.91 14.14 -9.89
CA ASP A 527 -22.54 14.78 -11.15
C ASP A 527 -21.78 13.78 -12.04
N PRO A 528 -22.16 13.60 -13.32
CA PRO A 528 -21.45 12.72 -14.24
C PRO A 528 -19.93 12.96 -14.32
N LEU A 529 -19.42 14.17 -14.15
CA LEU A 529 -17.97 14.44 -14.12
C LEU A 529 -17.31 13.97 -12.82
N TYR A 530 -18.04 13.91 -11.70
CA TYR A 530 -17.56 13.32 -10.44
C TYR A 530 -17.53 11.79 -10.56
N SER A 531 -18.64 11.17 -10.98
CA SER A 531 -18.76 9.71 -11.07
C SER A 531 -17.84 9.10 -12.14
N LYS A 532 -17.82 9.64 -13.38
CA LYS A 532 -17.11 9.04 -14.52
C LYS A 532 -15.56 9.07 -14.42
N ARG A 533 -14.95 9.87 -13.53
CA ARG A 533 -13.53 10.29 -13.69
C ARG A 533 -12.64 10.42 -12.44
N CYS A 534 -13.11 10.26 -11.21
CA CYS A 534 -12.47 10.94 -10.06
C CYS A 534 -12.01 10.09 -8.83
N VAL A 535 -11.67 8.78 -8.92
CA VAL A 535 -11.95 7.89 -7.76
C VAL A 535 -11.17 6.59 -7.56
N PHE A 536 -11.09 6.20 -6.27
CA PHE A 536 -10.98 4.86 -5.64
C PHE A 536 -9.61 4.23 -5.42
N VAL A 537 -8.77 5.03 -4.78
CA VAL A 537 -7.38 4.77 -4.42
C VAL A 537 -7.06 3.36 -3.87
N ILE A 538 -6.03 2.75 -4.44
CA ILE A 538 -5.14 1.80 -3.74
C ILE A 538 -3.76 2.48 -3.67
N VAL A 539 -3.15 2.58 -2.48
CA VAL A 539 -1.99 3.45 -2.21
C VAL A 539 -0.68 2.65 -2.15
N CYS A 540 0.31 3.11 -2.91
CA CYS A 540 1.71 3.10 -2.50
C CYS A 540 2.13 4.56 -2.15
N VAL A 541 3.19 4.78 -1.38
CA VAL A 541 3.67 6.12 -0.94
C VAL A 541 5.18 6.23 -1.20
N CYS A 542 5.68 7.46 -1.39
CA CYS A 542 7.09 7.79 -1.22
C CYS A 542 7.32 8.99 -0.28
N VAL A 543 8.47 9.00 0.42
CA VAL A 543 9.06 10.18 1.07
C VAL A 543 10.09 10.83 0.13
N SER A 544 9.90 12.10 -0.20
CA SER A 544 10.94 12.94 -0.82
C SER A 544 11.30 14.10 0.11
N VAL A 545 12.61 14.30 0.34
CA VAL A 545 13.15 15.11 1.44
C VAL A 545 13.47 16.54 0.97
N CYS A 546 12.44 17.39 0.75
CA CYS A 546 12.61 18.84 0.50
C CYS A 546 11.32 19.72 0.62
N VAL A 547 11.14 20.40 1.77
CA VAL A 547 10.64 21.81 2.02
C VAL A 547 9.39 22.42 1.28
N CYS A 548 8.50 23.14 2.00
CA CYS A 548 7.29 23.96 1.58
C CYS A 548 6.00 23.19 1.13
N VAL A 549 4.71 23.67 1.00
CA VAL A 549 3.85 24.87 1.33
C VAL A 549 3.21 25.53 0.06
N CYS A 550 1.94 25.97 -0.16
CA CYS A 550 0.54 26.03 0.44
C CYS A 550 -0.46 26.61 -0.67
N VAL A 551 -1.80 26.90 -0.67
CA VAL A 551 -3.09 26.94 0.15
C VAL A 551 -4.29 27.25 -0.86
N CYS A 552 -5.64 27.00 -0.81
CA CYS A 552 -6.67 26.14 -0.12
C CYS A 552 -7.91 25.72 -1.06
N VAL A 553 -9.21 25.69 -0.62
CA VAL A 553 -10.25 24.56 -0.76
C VAL A 553 -11.81 25.00 -0.50
N CYS A 554 -13.15 24.49 -0.60
CA CYS A 554 -14.18 23.35 -1.00
C CYS A 554 -15.81 23.49 -0.76
N VAL A 555 -16.75 22.60 -1.31
CA VAL A 555 -18.27 22.14 -1.07
C VAL A 555 -19.64 22.94 -1.20
N PHE A 556 -20.98 22.50 -1.21
CA PHE A 556 -22.01 21.31 -1.18
C PHE A 556 -23.48 21.75 -1.65
N MET A 557 -24.57 21.07 -2.14
CA MET A 557 -25.32 19.76 -2.11
C MET A 557 -26.53 19.84 -3.16
N VAL A 558 -27.50 18.96 -3.60
CA VAL A 558 -28.17 17.62 -3.36
C VAL A 558 -28.77 16.95 -4.66
N CYS A 559 -28.61 15.63 -4.94
CA CYS A 559 -29.61 14.65 -5.48
C CYS A 559 -29.26 13.12 -5.29
N VAL A 560 -30.19 12.16 -5.44
CA VAL A 560 -30.05 10.74 -4.96
C VAL A 560 -30.00 9.65 -6.06
N ILE A 561 -29.00 8.74 -6.02
CA ILE A 561 -28.83 7.53 -6.87
C ILE A 561 -28.26 6.35 -6.03
N CYS A 562 -28.29 5.10 -6.54
CA CYS A 562 -27.89 3.81 -5.95
C CYS A 562 -26.73 3.79 -4.93
N VAL A 563 -26.87 2.93 -3.91
CA VAL A 563 -25.94 2.78 -2.78
C VAL A 563 -24.73 1.89 -3.14
N CYS A 564 -23.90 2.34 -4.06
CA CYS A 564 -22.49 1.95 -4.10
C CYS A 564 -21.74 2.82 -3.08
N SER A 565 -20.88 2.27 -2.22
CA SER A 565 -20.18 3.07 -1.19
C SER A 565 -19.15 4.03 -1.80
N LEU A 566 -19.50 5.30 -2.02
CA LEU A 566 -18.58 6.34 -2.54
C LEU A 566 -17.57 6.81 -1.47
N SER A 567 -16.57 5.98 -1.19
CA SER A 567 -15.62 6.20 -0.09
C SER A 567 -14.37 7.04 -0.44
N SER A 568 -14.39 7.80 -1.55
CA SER A 568 -13.36 8.81 -1.83
C SER A 568 -13.92 9.97 -2.66
N GLY A 569 -13.08 10.81 -3.27
CA GLY A 569 -13.46 12.04 -3.99
C GLY A 569 -14.17 11.83 -5.35
N GLY A 570 -15.07 10.84 -5.45
CA GLY A 570 -15.73 10.33 -6.66
C GLY A 570 -16.57 9.06 -6.37
N GLY A 571 -16.96 8.26 -7.38
CA GLY A 571 -17.35 6.83 -7.22
C GLY A 571 -16.73 5.85 -8.26
N GLY A 572 -15.65 5.11 -7.94
CA GLY A 572 -15.02 4.01 -8.74
C GLY A 572 -13.65 4.22 -9.46
N ASN A 573 -13.48 5.28 -10.27
CA ASN A 573 -12.88 5.12 -11.61
C ASN A 573 -11.60 5.92 -12.01
N PHE A 574 -10.42 5.78 -11.36
CA PHE A 574 -9.15 6.19 -12.01
C PHE A 574 -8.57 5.06 -12.88
N THR A 575 -8.45 5.31 -14.19
CA THR A 575 -7.83 4.38 -15.17
C THR A 575 -6.32 4.19 -14.99
N LEU A 576 -5.66 5.05 -14.21
CA LEU A 576 -4.25 4.96 -13.84
C LEU A 576 -4.15 5.11 -12.31
N SER A 577 -3.85 4.02 -11.62
CA SER A 577 -3.56 3.98 -10.18
C SER A 577 -2.05 4.03 -9.98
N THR A 578 -1.50 5.12 -9.45
CA THR A 578 -0.04 5.34 -9.52
C THR A 578 0.58 5.82 -8.21
N SER A 579 1.86 5.48 -8.01
CA SER A 579 2.74 6.19 -7.09
C SER A 579 4.22 5.87 -7.34
N LEU A 580 5.07 6.85 -7.05
CA LEU A 580 6.44 6.60 -6.62
C LEU A 580 6.45 5.70 -5.38
N VAL A 581 7.26 4.65 -5.40
CA VAL A 581 7.49 3.70 -4.30
C VAL A 581 8.69 4.13 -3.44
N GLY A 582 9.71 4.73 -4.06
CA GLY A 582 10.95 5.06 -3.36
C GLY A 582 12.07 5.60 -4.25
N TYR A 583 13.09 6.13 -3.59
CA TYR A 583 14.43 6.33 -4.16
C TYR A 583 15.42 5.21 -3.76
N THR A 584 14.90 4.14 -3.15
CA THR A 584 15.61 2.96 -2.64
C THR A 584 15.62 1.83 -3.69
N THR A 585 16.06 0.64 -3.26
CA THR A 585 16.08 -0.60 -4.03
C THR A 585 14.73 -1.32 -4.09
N VAL A 586 13.82 -1.09 -3.14
CA VAL A 586 12.52 -1.77 -3.05
C VAL A 586 11.53 -1.29 -4.12
N LEU A 587 10.76 -2.23 -4.69
CA LEU A 587 9.65 -1.99 -5.61
C LEU A 587 8.40 -2.72 -5.08
N GLY A 588 7.21 -2.29 -5.49
CA GLY A 588 5.95 -2.92 -5.11
C GLY A 588 4.81 -2.42 -5.99
N ALA A 589 3.70 -3.15 -5.97
CA ALA A 589 2.53 -2.91 -6.81
C ALA A 589 1.25 -3.41 -6.15
N VAL A 590 0.12 -3.09 -6.77
CA VAL A 590 -1.25 -3.49 -6.43
C VAL A 590 -2.00 -3.76 -7.73
N ALA A 591 -3.10 -4.50 -7.66
CA ALA A 591 -4.00 -4.69 -8.81
C ALA A 591 -4.53 -3.35 -9.37
N PRO A 592 -5.06 -3.34 -10.62
CA PRO A 592 -5.75 -2.19 -11.15
C PRO A 592 -6.92 -1.76 -10.27
N MET A 593 -7.14 -0.45 -10.23
CA MET A 593 -8.26 0.17 -9.51
C MET A 593 -9.62 -0.09 -10.18
N VAL A 594 -9.62 -0.32 -11.50
CA VAL A 594 -10.78 -0.72 -12.29
C VAL A 594 -10.34 -1.71 -13.37
N HIS A 595 -11.25 -2.59 -13.78
CA HIS A 595 -11.03 -3.64 -14.80
C HIS A 595 -10.45 -3.11 -16.13
N HIS A 596 -10.76 -1.87 -16.52
CA HIS A 596 -10.25 -1.24 -17.74
C HIS A 596 -9.08 -0.26 -17.49
N GLY A 597 -8.36 -0.43 -16.39
CA GLY A 597 -7.29 0.45 -15.92
C GLY A 597 -5.96 -0.27 -15.69
N TYR A 598 -4.99 0.50 -15.19
CA TYR A 598 -3.64 0.04 -14.89
C TYR A 598 -3.24 0.46 -13.46
N GLY A 599 -2.56 -0.44 -12.75
CA GLY A 599 -1.60 -0.01 -11.74
C GLY A 599 -0.31 0.47 -12.43
N PHE A 600 0.36 1.49 -11.91
CA PHE A 600 1.67 1.93 -12.40
C PHE A 600 2.53 2.46 -11.25
N PHE A 601 3.50 1.65 -10.82
CA PHE A 601 4.32 1.91 -9.64
C PHE A 601 5.80 1.89 -10.00
N TYR A 602 6.60 2.79 -9.41
CA TYR A 602 7.98 2.99 -9.85
C TYR A 602 8.93 3.36 -8.71
N ARG A 603 10.19 2.92 -8.82
CA ARG A 603 11.30 3.35 -7.95
C ARG A 603 12.40 4.04 -8.76
N ILE A 604 13.07 5.04 -8.19
CA ILE A 604 14.02 5.89 -8.92
C ILE A 604 15.45 5.84 -8.34
N GLY A 605 16.33 5.11 -9.02
CA GLY A 605 17.77 5.11 -8.80
C GLY A 605 18.48 6.32 -9.40
N ASP A 606 19.81 6.35 -9.30
CA ASP A 606 20.63 7.44 -9.84
C ASP A 606 20.89 7.28 -11.35
N ASP A 607 21.16 6.05 -11.77
CA ASP A 607 21.43 5.60 -13.13
C ASP A 607 20.20 5.01 -13.85
N ARG A 608 19.22 4.52 -13.10
CA ARG A 608 18.04 3.77 -13.60
C ARG A 608 16.74 4.12 -12.86
N TRP A 609 15.62 3.65 -13.37
CA TRP A 609 14.36 3.53 -12.64
C TRP A 609 13.70 2.18 -12.99
N ALA A 610 12.96 1.59 -12.07
CA ALA A 610 12.25 0.33 -12.32
C ALA A 610 10.75 0.53 -12.10
N ILE A 611 9.94 -0.12 -12.94
CA ILE A 611 8.49 0.05 -12.96
C ILE A 611 7.77 -1.29 -12.87
N THR A 612 6.56 -1.27 -12.30
CA THR A 612 5.58 -2.36 -12.37
C THR A 612 4.28 -1.80 -12.96
N HIS A 613 3.68 -2.50 -13.92
CA HIS A 613 2.35 -2.17 -14.44
C HIS A 613 1.38 -3.37 -14.48
N PRO A 614 0.65 -3.65 -13.38
CA PRO A 614 -0.46 -4.60 -13.39
C PRO A 614 -1.64 -4.05 -14.20
N HIS A 615 -2.29 -4.91 -14.98
CA HIS A 615 -3.51 -4.61 -15.75
C HIS A 615 -4.35 -5.87 -15.92
N THR A 616 -5.64 -5.71 -16.14
CA THR A 616 -6.56 -6.83 -16.41
C THR A 616 -6.60 -7.11 -17.91
N ASP A 617 -6.64 -8.38 -18.32
CA ASP A 617 -6.82 -8.76 -19.73
C ASP A 617 -8.30 -8.58 -20.17
N PRO A 618 -8.63 -7.62 -21.04
CA PRO A 618 -10.01 -7.38 -21.45
C PRO A 618 -10.58 -8.49 -22.35
N THR A 619 -9.78 -9.49 -22.75
CA THR A 619 -10.23 -10.61 -23.60
C THR A 619 -10.72 -11.83 -22.82
N GLN A 620 -10.50 -11.87 -21.49
CA GLN A 620 -10.89 -12.99 -20.61
C GLN A 620 -12.08 -12.66 -19.69
N HIS A 621 -12.64 -11.45 -19.83
CA HIS A 621 -13.70 -10.86 -19.00
C HIS A 621 -14.87 -11.81 -18.64
N HIS A 622 -14.92 -12.22 -17.37
CA HIS A 622 -16.07 -12.89 -16.76
C HIS A 622 -17.12 -11.85 -16.27
N PRO A 623 -18.42 -11.98 -16.59
CA PRO A 623 -19.45 -10.97 -16.26
C PRO A 623 -19.86 -10.82 -14.78
N GLN A 624 -19.15 -11.46 -13.84
CA GLN A 624 -19.56 -11.48 -12.41
C GLN A 624 -19.07 -10.27 -11.60
N PHE A 625 -18.22 -9.42 -12.17
CA PHE A 625 -17.58 -8.29 -11.47
C PHE A 625 -18.17 -6.90 -11.78
N ASP A 626 -19.34 -6.86 -12.44
CA ASP A 626 -20.05 -5.62 -12.81
C ASP A 626 -21.19 -5.23 -11.81
N GLN A 627 -21.17 -5.72 -10.56
CA GLN A 627 -22.20 -5.47 -9.53
C GLN A 627 -21.64 -4.84 -8.25
#